data_AF-A0A519W9G4-F1
#
_entry.id   AF-A0A519W9G4-F1
#
_cell.length_a   1.000
_cell.length_b   1.000
_cell.length_c   1.000
_cell.angle_alpha   90.00
_cell.angle_beta   90.00
_cell.angle_gamma   90.00
#
_symmetry.space_group_name_H-M   'P 1'
#
loop_
_entity.id
_entity.type
_entity.pdbx_description
1 polymer ?
#
loop_
_entity_poly.entity_id
_entity_poly.type
_entity_poly.pdbx_seq_one_letter_code
_entity_poly.pdbx_strand_id
1 'polypeptide(L)'
;MIVGLIYATILKGIWKLEGLFKLTDFLLHTLSPILYVVFWLVFVPKTRMPWKVLFSWAVFPFIYLIYALIRGANSGYYPYPFVNAAKFGYTQVAINSIGVLLVFLVLSSILIGISRFMKSKTVEIA
;
A
#
# COMPACT_ATOMS: atom_id res chain seq x y z
N MET A 1 3.87 -4.15 1.88
CA MET A 1 2.61 -4.50 2.59
C MET A 1 1.38 -4.20 1.74
N ILE A 2 0.92 -2.95 1.69
CA ILE A 2 -0.27 -2.56 0.93
C ILE A 2 -0.12 -2.87 -0.57
N VAL A 3 1.04 -2.59 -1.15
CA VAL A 3 1.34 -2.90 -2.56
C VAL A 3 1.10 -4.38 -2.88
N GLY A 4 1.63 -5.30 -2.06
CA GLY A 4 1.44 -6.73 -2.25
C GLY A 4 -0.02 -7.17 -2.08
N LEU A 5 -0.75 -6.52 -1.17
CA LEU A 5 -2.16 -6.85 -0.92
C LEU A 5 -3.08 -6.34 -2.04
N ILE A 6 -2.88 -5.11 -2.52
CA ILE A 6 -3.58 -4.57 -3.69
C ILE A 6 -3.25 -5.42 -4.92
N TYR A 7 -1.98 -5.79 -5.08
CA TYR A 7 -1.59 -6.66 -6.17
C TYR A 7 -2.30 -8.00 -6.11
N ALA A 8 -2.24 -8.71 -4.97
CA ALA A 8 -2.81 -10.03 -4.82
C ALA A 8 -4.33 -10.07 -5.03
N THR A 9 -5.04 -9.00 -4.67
CA THR A 9 -6.51 -8.95 -4.72
C THR A 9 -7.06 -8.31 -5.99
N ILE A 10 -6.39 -7.30 -6.55
CA ILE A 10 -6.94 -6.48 -7.63
C ILE A 10 -6.12 -6.61 -8.93
N LEU A 11 -4.78 -6.72 -8.85
CA LEU A 11 -3.93 -6.61 -10.05
C LEU A 11 -3.39 -7.93 -10.58
N LYS A 12 -3.31 -8.97 -9.73
CA LYS A 12 -2.75 -10.26 -10.09
C LYS A 12 -3.53 -10.88 -11.23
N GLY A 13 -2.83 -11.24 -12.31
CA GLY A 13 -3.42 -11.88 -13.47
C GLY A 13 -4.05 -10.94 -14.51
N ILE A 14 -4.01 -9.61 -14.31
CA ILE A 14 -4.42 -8.65 -15.35
C ILE A 14 -3.49 -8.75 -16.57
N TRP A 15 -2.20 -8.96 -16.32
CA TRP A 15 -1.18 -9.10 -17.36
C TRP A 15 -0.69 -10.54 -17.42
N LYS A 16 -0.57 -11.08 -18.65
CA LYS A 16 0.13 -12.35 -18.88
C LYS A 16 1.63 -12.06 -18.95
N LEU A 17 2.32 -12.32 -17.84
CA LEU A 17 3.77 -12.13 -17.73
C LEU A 17 4.49 -13.46 -17.93
N GLU A 18 5.58 -13.42 -18.68
CA GLU A 18 6.42 -14.59 -19.00
C GLU A 18 7.90 -14.31 -18.72
N GLY A 19 8.69 -15.38 -18.61
CA GLY A 19 10.14 -15.31 -18.39
C GLY A 19 10.52 -14.43 -17.19
N LEU A 20 11.47 -13.52 -17.41
CA LEU A 20 11.99 -12.61 -16.38
C LEU A 20 10.93 -11.66 -15.82
N PHE A 21 9.95 -11.22 -16.62
CA PHE A 21 8.90 -10.33 -16.12
C PHE A 21 8.02 -10.98 -15.06
N LYS A 22 7.71 -12.28 -15.23
CA LYS A 22 6.97 -13.05 -14.22
C LYS A 22 7.76 -13.19 -12.93
N LEU A 23 9.06 -13.40 -13.04
CA LEU A 23 9.95 -13.47 -11.87
C LEU A 23 10.01 -12.12 -11.15
N THR A 24 10.26 -11.03 -11.87
CA THR A 24 10.30 -9.68 -11.30
C THR A 24 8.98 -9.33 -10.62
N ASP A 25 7.85 -9.65 -11.24
CA ASP A 25 6.53 -9.41 -10.67
C ASP A 25 6.31 -10.19 -9.36
N PHE A 26 6.69 -11.47 -9.32
CA PHE A 26 6.66 -12.25 -8.09
C PHE A 26 7.57 -11.66 -7.00
N LEU A 27 8.81 -11.30 -7.36
CA LEU A 27 9.79 -10.75 -6.42
C LEU A 27 9.32 -9.43 -5.82
N LEU A 28 8.79 -8.52 -6.64
CA LEU A 28 8.38 -7.18 -6.21
C LEU A 28 7.04 -7.17 -5.48
N HIS A 29 6.06 -7.95 -5.95
CA HIS A 29 4.70 -7.85 -5.43
C HIS A 29 4.35 -8.93 -4.41
N THR A 30 5.11 -10.03 -4.35
CA THR A 30 4.85 -11.13 -3.41
C THR A 30 5.99 -11.28 -2.41
N LEU A 31 7.21 -11.58 -2.89
CA LEU A 31 8.31 -11.94 -2.00
C LEU A 31 8.81 -10.76 -1.15
N SER A 32 9.11 -9.62 -1.79
CA SER A 32 9.64 -8.43 -1.10
C SER A 32 8.72 -7.92 0.02
N PRO A 33 7.38 -7.79 -0.18
CA PRO A 33 6.47 -7.42 0.90
C PRO A 33 6.53 -8.37 2.11
N ILE A 34 6.59 -9.68 1.87
CA ILE A 34 6.66 -10.69 2.94
C ILE A 34 7.99 -10.58 3.68
N LEU A 35 9.10 -10.55 2.94
CA LEU A 35 10.44 -10.41 3.51
C LEU A 35 10.57 -9.11 4.32
N TYR A 36 9.99 -8.01 3.85
CA TYR A 36 9.99 -6.75 4.58
C TYR A 36 9.28 -6.85 5.93
N VAL A 37 8.15 -7.57 6.03
CA VAL A 37 7.47 -7.79 7.32
C VAL A 37 8.31 -8.64 8.24
N VAL A 38 8.84 -9.76 7.75
CA VAL A 38 9.69 -10.64 8.55
C VAL A 38 10.91 -9.86 9.05
N PHE A 39 11.57 -9.13 8.16
CA PHE A 39 12.69 -8.27 8.51
C PHE A 39 12.32 -7.23 9.56
N TRP A 40 11.23 -6.49 9.34
CA TRP A 40 10.76 -5.48 10.26
C TRP A 40 10.45 -6.09 11.62
N LEU A 41 9.76 -7.23 11.69
CA LEU A 41 9.41 -7.93 12.93
C LEU A 41 10.65 -8.36 13.72
N VAL A 42 11.63 -8.97 13.05
CA VAL A 42 12.81 -9.60 13.68
C VAL A 42 13.90 -8.59 14.05
N PHE A 43 14.21 -7.64 13.16
CA PHE A 43 15.43 -6.84 13.28
C PHE A 43 15.21 -5.38 13.68
N VAL A 44 14.02 -4.81 13.43
CA VAL A 44 13.78 -3.38 13.68
C VAL A 44 13.29 -3.16 15.12
N PRO A 45 13.95 -2.31 15.93
CA PRO A 45 13.45 -1.94 17.25
C PRO A 45 12.07 -1.30 17.17
N LYS A 46 11.12 -1.78 17.99
CA LYS A 46 9.75 -1.27 17.97
C LYS A 46 9.62 -0.09 18.93
N THR A 47 9.27 1.07 18.38
CA THR A 47 9.09 2.32 19.13
C THR A 47 7.61 2.68 19.23
N ARG A 48 7.27 3.59 20.16
CA ARG A 48 5.91 4.13 20.25
C ARG A 48 5.68 5.11 19.10
N MET A 49 4.97 4.65 18.09
CA MET A 49 4.59 5.46 16.96
C MET A 49 3.28 6.22 17.25
N PRO A 50 3.23 7.55 17.03
CA PRO A 50 2.01 8.31 17.25
C PRO A 50 0.97 7.99 16.17
N TRP A 51 -0.30 7.88 16.58
CA TRP A 51 -1.42 7.61 15.66
C TRP A 51 -1.58 8.68 14.58
N LYS A 52 -1.13 9.91 14.84
CA LYS A 52 -1.16 11.01 13.86
C LYS A 52 -0.39 10.67 12.56
N VAL A 53 0.60 9.79 12.64
CA VAL A 53 1.40 9.37 11.47
C VAL A 53 0.56 8.63 10.43
N LEU A 54 -0.52 7.97 10.84
CA LEU A 54 -1.43 7.25 9.97
C LEU A 54 -2.02 8.16 8.87
N PHE A 55 -2.40 9.39 9.25
CA PHE A 55 -2.90 10.39 8.30
C PHE A 55 -1.77 10.97 7.45
N SER A 56 -0.60 11.23 8.04
CA SER A 56 0.57 11.71 7.29
C SER A 56 0.99 10.74 6.19
N TRP A 57 0.91 9.43 6.44
CA TRP A 57 1.22 8.43 5.43
C TRP A 57 0.20 8.36 4.29
N ALA A 58 -1.06 8.72 4.55
CA ALA A 58 -2.12 8.76 3.54
C ALA A 58 -2.02 9.96 2.59
N VAL A 59 -1.24 11.00 2.94
CA VAL A 59 -1.05 12.20 2.11
C VAL A 59 -0.46 11.83 0.75
N PHE A 60 0.57 10.99 0.71
CA PHE A 60 1.22 10.60 -0.53
C PHE A 60 0.28 9.88 -1.51
N PRO A 61 -0.41 8.78 -1.14
CA PRO A 61 -1.35 8.11 -2.05
C PRO A 61 -2.54 9.01 -2.42
N PHE A 62 -2.95 9.93 -1.55
CA PHE A 62 -4.00 10.89 -1.87
C PHE A 62 -3.58 11.88 -2.96
N ILE A 63 -2.39 12.47 -2.85
CA ILE A 63 -1.83 13.35 -3.89
C ILE A 63 -1.67 12.59 -5.21
N TYR A 64 -1.16 11.35 -5.14
CA TYR A 64 -1.01 10.52 -6.33
C TYR A 64 -2.36 10.18 -6.98
N LEU A 65 -3.40 9.92 -6.20
CA LEU A 65 -4.76 9.69 -6.72
C LEU A 65 -5.25 10.91 -7.52
N ILE A 66 -5.10 12.12 -6.96
CA ILE A 66 -5.48 13.37 -7.65
C ILE A 66 -4.73 13.48 -8.98
N TYR A 67 -3.41 13.29 -8.95
CA TYR A 67 -2.58 13.29 -10.16
C TYR A 67 -3.05 12.25 -11.19
N ALA A 68 -3.32 11.01 -10.77
CA ALA A 68 -3.74 9.92 -11.64
C ALA A 68 -5.10 10.22 -12.32
N LEU A 69 -6.04 10.84 -11.59
CA LEU A 69 -7.33 11.23 -12.13
C LEU A 69 -7.20 12.40 -13.13
N ILE A 70 -6.41 13.43 -12.81
CA ILE A 70 -6.15 14.54 -13.73
C ILE A 70 -5.49 14.04 -15.02
N ARG A 71 -4.43 13.22 -14.88
CA ARG A 71 -3.75 12.63 -16.03
C ARG A 71 -4.68 11.73 -16.84
N GLY A 72 -5.51 10.93 -16.17
CA GLY A 72 -6.47 10.05 -16.82
C GLY A 72 -7.57 10.81 -17.57
N ALA A 73 -8.05 11.92 -17.02
CA ALA A 73 -9.02 12.79 -17.69
C ALA A 73 -8.43 13.44 -18.96
N ASN A 74 -7.16 13.85 -18.91
CA ASN A 74 -6.48 14.49 -20.05
C ASN A 74 -6.02 13.52 -21.13
N SER A 75 -5.57 12.32 -20.75
CA SER A 75 -4.95 11.35 -21.69
C SER A 75 -5.84 10.16 -22.04
N GLY A 76 -6.96 9.96 -21.34
CA GLY A 76 -7.78 8.75 -21.43
C GLY A 76 -7.15 7.50 -20.77
N TYR A 77 -5.88 7.59 -20.34
CA TYR A 77 -5.15 6.47 -19.74
C TYR A 77 -5.10 6.59 -18.21
N TYR A 78 -5.71 5.62 -17.54
CA TYR A 78 -5.67 5.49 -16.09
C TYR A 78 -4.67 4.38 -15.69
N PRO A 79 -3.75 4.65 -14.74
CA PRO A 79 -2.70 3.70 -14.39
C PRO A 79 -3.22 2.43 -13.72
N TYR A 80 -4.40 2.51 -13.07
CA TYR A 80 -5.04 1.38 -12.44
C TYR A 80 -6.50 1.25 -12.86
N PRO A 81 -7.02 0.01 -13.04
CA PRO A 81 -8.40 -0.19 -13.44
C PRO A 81 -9.41 0.38 -12.44
N PHE A 82 -9.13 0.27 -11.13
CA PHE A 82 -10.05 0.70 -10.07
C PHE A 82 -10.21 2.23 -9.97
N VAL A 83 -9.31 3.02 -10.58
CA VAL A 83 -9.44 4.48 -10.71
C VAL A 83 -9.88 4.93 -12.10
N ASN A 84 -10.24 4.01 -12.99
CA ASN A 84 -10.64 4.33 -14.34
C ASN A 84 -12.03 5.00 -14.37
N ALA A 85 -12.03 6.34 -14.32
CA ALA A 85 -13.26 7.12 -14.33
C ALA A 85 -13.96 7.11 -15.69
N ALA A 86 -13.23 6.87 -16.79
CA ALA A 86 -13.85 6.70 -18.11
C ALA A 86 -14.70 5.41 -18.20
N LYS A 87 -14.31 4.36 -17.46
CA LYS A 87 -15.05 3.09 -17.40
C LYS A 87 -16.16 3.09 -16.36
N PHE A 88 -15.91 3.66 -15.18
CA PHE A 88 -16.78 3.49 -14.01
C PHE A 88 -17.48 4.78 -13.54
N GLY A 89 -17.11 5.93 -14.09
CA GLY A 89 -17.54 7.24 -13.57
C GLY A 89 -16.88 7.62 -12.24
N TYR A 90 -16.94 8.91 -11.90
CA TYR A 90 -16.26 9.43 -10.69
C TYR A 90 -16.84 8.90 -9.38
N THR A 91 -18.15 8.65 -9.30
CA THR A 91 -18.81 8.11 -8.09
C THR A 91 -18.25 6.75 -7.71
N GLN A 92 -18.18 5.81 -8.65
CA GLN A 92 -17.65 4.47 -8.38
C GLN A 92 -16.14 4.51 -8.10
N VAL A 93 -15.39 5.38 -8.79
CA VAL A 93 -13.96 5.59 -8.50
C VAL A 93 -13.74 6.14 -7.10
N ALA A 94 -14.60 7.03 -6.60
CA ALA A 94 -14.54 7.50 -5.23
C ALA A 94 -14.77 6.35 -4.23
N ILE A 95 -15.78 5.51 -4.46
CA ILE A 95 -16.06 4.32 -3.64
C ILE A 95 -14.84 3.37 -3.63
N ASN A 96 -14.29 3.05 -4.80
CA ASN A 96 -13.11 2.19 -4.92
C ASN A 96 -11.91 2.77 -4.17
N SER A 97 -11.69 4.08 -4.30
CA SER A 97 -10.58 4.80 -3.65
C SER A 97 -10.73 4.80 -2.12
N ILE A 98 -11.96 4.96 -1.61
CA ILE A 98 -12.28 4.81 -0.18
C ILE A 98 -11.98 3.38 0.28
N GLY A 99 -12.34 2.36 -0.50
CA GLY A 99 -12.02 0.96 -0.17
C GLY A 99 -10.51 0.73 -0.02
N VAL A 100 -9.71 1.24 -0.96
CA VAL A 100 -8.25 1.17 -0.90
C VAL A 100 -7.70 1.95 0.31
N LEU A 101 -8.24 3.13 0.59
CA LEU A 101 -7.88 3.92 1.77
C LEU A 101 -8.18 3.15 3.06
N LEU A 102 -9.35 2.52 3.20
CA LEU A 102 -9.69 1.73 4.38
C LEU A 102 -8.70 0.59 4.60
N VAL A 103 -8.37 -0.16 3.55
CA VAL A 103 -7.33 -1.21 3.62
C VAL A 103 -6.00 -0.63 4.08
N PHE A 104 -5.59 0.53 3.55
CA PHE A 104 -4.38 1.22 3.95
C PHE A 104 -4.38 1.60 5.43
N LEU A 105 -5.47 2.18 5.93
CA LEU A 105 -5.59 2.63 7.32
C LEU A 105 -5.64 1.44 8.28
N VAL A 106 -6.32 0.35 7.93
CA VAL A 106 -6.36 -0.89 8.72
C VAL A 106 -4.96 -1.49 8.85
N LEU A 107 -4.25 -1.67 7.73
CA LEU A 107 -2.89 -2.23 7.74
C LEU A 107 -1.92 -1.33 8.52
N SER A 108 -2.00 -0.02 8.34
CA SER A 108 -1.19 0.95 9.09
C SER A 108 -1.49 0.88 10.59
N SER A 109 -2.76 0.74 10.96
CA SER A 109 -3.17 0.60 12.37
C SER A 109 -2.65 -0.69 13.00
N ILE A 110 -2.68 -1.80 12.28
CA ILE A 110 -2.12 -3.09 12.72
C ILE A 110 -0.61 -2.94 12.98
N LEU A 111 0.13 -2.32 12.06
CA LEU A 111 1.58 -2.11 12.23
C LEU A 111 1.90 -1.22 13.44
N ILE A 112 1.16 -0.13 13.63
CA ILE A 112 1.30 0.75 14.81
C ILE A 112 0.97 -0.03 16.08
N GLY A 113 -0.10 -0.82 16.08
CA GLY A 113 -0.49 -1.69 17.19
C GLY A 113 0.64 -2.63 17.59
N ILE A 114 1.12 -3.44 16.63
CA ILE A 114 2.24 -4.38 16.84
C ILE A 114 3.47 -3.65 17.40
N SER A 115 3.84 -2.50 16.83
CA SER A 115 5.00 -1.72 17.30
C SER A 115 4.84 -1.26 18.77
N ARG A 116 3.62 -0.93 19.19
CA ARG A 116 3.35 -0.51 20.57
C ARG A 116 3.33 -1.68 21.55
N PHE A 117 2.82 -2.85 21.14
CA PHE A 117 2.81 -4.06 21.96
C PHE A 117 4.21 -4.65 22.14
N MET A 118 5.00 -4.72 21.06
CA MET A 118 6.35 -5.30 21.07
C MET A 118 7.43 -4.31 21.55
N LYS A 119 7.07 -3.27 22.30
CA LYS A 119 8.01 -2.23 22.74
C LYS A 119 9.21 -2.86 23.43
N SER A 120 10.38 -2.77 22.79
CA SER A 120 11.64 -3.15 23.43
C SER A 120 11.96 -2.10 24.50
N LYS A 121 12.32 -2.55 25.71
CA LYS A 121 12.92 -1.64 26.70
C LYS A 121 14.24 -1.18 26.10
N THR A 122 14.34 0.10 25.75
CA THR A 122 15.64 0.71 25.47
C THR A 122 16.49 0.46 26.71
N VAL A 123 17.56 -0.32 26.57
CA VAL A 123 18.57 -0.42 27.61
C VAL A 123 19.26 0.94 27.61
N GLU A 124 18.91 1.79 28.58
CA GLU A 124 19.73 2.95 28.90
C GLU A 124 21.08 2.41 29.38
N ILE A 125 22.11 2.54 28.56
CA ILE A 125 23.48 2.36 29.01
C ILE A 125 23.79 3.63 29.81
N ALA A 126 23.81 3.47 31.14
CA ALA A 126 24.24 4.47 32.11
C ALA A 126 25.75 4.72 32.02
#